data_AF-A0A7X8XDX8-F1
#
_entry.id   AF-A0A7X8XDX8-F1
#
_cell.length_a   1.000
_cell.length_b   1.000
_cell.length_c   1.000
_cell.angle_alpha   90.00
_cell.angle_beta   90.00
_cell.angle_gamma   90.00
#
_symmetry.space_group_name_H-M   'P 1'
#
loop_
_entity.id
_entity.type
_entity.pdbx_description
1 polymer ?
#
loop_
_entity_poly.entity_id
_entity_poly.type
_entity_poly.pdbx_seq_one_letter_code
_entity_poly.pdbx_strand_id
1 'polypeptide(L)'
;MRDGFELVHLHRMIEQLVEEHLAEKGINLRLVKILECLFHHPDGMMTPADLSEDVNLSRSAMTSALDSLEKLGYATRSPHPVD
;
A
#
# COMPACT_ATOMS: atom_id res chain seq x y z
N MET A 1 -3.40 30.40 -14.92
CA MET A 1 -4.22 29.22 -15.25
C MET A 1 -3.43 28.14 -15.98
N ARG A 2 -2.55 28.48 -16.95
CA ARG A 2 -1.72 27.52 -17.70
C ARG A 2 -0.88 26.60 -16.79
N ASP A 3 -0.20 27.16 -15.80
CA ASP A 3 0.67 26.41 -14.89
C ASP A 3 -0.08 25.35 -14.07
N GLY A 4 -1.34 25.62 -13.71
CA GLY A 4 -2.18 24.65 -12.99
C GLY A 4 -2.51 23.42 -13.83
N PHE A 5 -2.75 23.58 -15.13
CA PHE A 5 -2.97 22.46 -16.04
C PHE A 5 -1.69 21.65 -16.25
N GLU A 6 -0.53 22.31 -16.36
CA GLU A 6 0.76 21.65 -16.47
C GLU A 6 1.07 20.82 -15.21
N LEU A 7 0.81 21.34 -14.02
CA LEU A 7 0.95 20.59 -12.76
C LEU A 7 0.03 19.36 -12.69
N VAL A 8 -1.24 19.50 -13.05
CA VAL A 8 -2.18 18.36 -13.08
C VAL A 8 -1.76 17.31 -14.11
N HIS A 9 -1.26 17.74 -15.26
CA HIS A 9 -0.77 16.84 -16.29
C HIS A 9 0.46 16.05 -15.81
N LEU A 10 1.45 16.73 -15.24
CA LEU A 10 2.64 16.09 -14.67
C LEU A 10 2.27 15.11 -13.55
N HIS A 11 1.35 15.49 -12.66
CA HIS A 11 0.88 14.60 -11.60
C HIS A 11 0.29 13.30 -12.16
N ARG A 12 -0.60 13.39 -13.16
CA ARG A 12 -1.18 12.20 -13.81
C ARG A 12 -0.13 11.34 -14.51
N MET A 13 0.86 11.97 -15.17
CA MET A 13 1.95 11.22 -15.81
C MET A 13 2.78 10.44 -14.78
N ILE A 14 3.04 11.02 -13.61
CA ILE A 14 3.75 10.35 -12.52
C ILE A 14 2.90 9.19 -11.97
N GLU A 15 1.62 9.42 -11.69
CA GLU A 15 0.72 8.35 -11.21
C GLU A 15 0.66 7.18 -12.18
N GLN A 16 0.56 7.46 -13.49
CA GLN A 16 0.52 6.43 -14.52
C GLN A 16 1.84 5.65 -14.60
N LEU A 17 2.98 6.34 -14.61
CA LEU A 17 4.30 5.68 -14.63
C LEU A 17 4.50 4.78 -13.40
N VAL A 18 4.09 5.26 -12.22
CA VAL A 18 4.16 4.49 -10.98
C VAL A 18 3.28 3.24 -11.08
N GLU A 19 2.02 3.40 -11.49
CA GLU A 19 1.10 2.27 -11.57
C GLU A 19 1.54 1.22 -12.61
N GLU A 20 2.04 1.66 -13.77
CA GLU A 20 2.58 0.76 -14.80
C GLU A 20 3.76 -0.07 -14.26
N HIS A 21 4.71 0.56 -13.57
CA HIS A 21 5.87 -0.15 -13.03
C HIS A 21 5.52 -1.07 -11.85
N LEU A 22 4.52 -0.70 -11.04
CA LEU A 22 4.04 -1.55 -9.96
C LEU A 22 3.26 -2.75 -10.49
N ALA A 23 2.48 -2.56 -11.55
CA ALA A 23 1.71 -3.63 -12.19
C ALA A 23 2.61 -4.74 -12.75
N GLU A 24 3.81 -4.41 -13.24
CA GLU A 24 4.83 -5.40 -13.65
C GLU A 24 5.22 -6.38 -12.51
N LYS A 25 5.07 -5.94 -11.25
CA LYS A 25 5.33 -6.73 -10.04
C LYS A 25 4.07 -7.34 -9.42
N GLY A 26 2.91 -7.20 -10.09
CA GLY A 26 1.62 -7.69 -9.63
C GLY A 26 1.03 -6.90 -8.46
N ILE A 27 1.54 -5.69 -8.18
CA ILE A 27 1.08 -4.83 -7.09
C ILE A 27 0.59 -3.49 -7.62
N ASN A 28 -0.08 -2.71 -6.77
CA ASN A 28 -0.49 -1.35 -7.06
C ASN A 28 -0.04 -0.42 -5.93
N LEU A 29 -0.22 0.89 -6.12
CA LEU A 29 0.21 1.89 -5.14
C LEU A 29 -0.38 1.68 -3.75
N ARG A 30 -1.60 1.13 -3.65
CA ARG A 30 -2.24 0.84 -2.35
C ARG A 30 -1.48 -0.22 -1.57
N LEU A 31 -1.06 -1.29 -2.23
CA LEU A 31 -0.28 -2.36 -1.60
C LEU A 31 1.10 -1.84 -1.17
N VAL A 32 1.71 -0.96 -1.96
CA VAL A 32 2.98 -0.30 -1.59
C VAL A 32 2.84 0.53 -0.32
N LYS A 33 1.76 1.30 -0.17
CA LYS A 33 1.54 2.08 1.07
C LYS A 33 1.48 1.21 2.32
N ILE A 34 0.86 0.02 2.23
CA ILE A 34 0.84 -0.94 3.34
C ILE A 34 2.26 -1.45 3.64
N LEU A 35 3.03 -1.77 2.60
CA LEU A 35 4.43 -2.18 2.76
C LEU A 35 5.31 -1.06 3.32
N GLU A 36 5.06 0.20 2.96
CA GLU A 36 5.75 1.37 3.53
C GLU A 36 5.46 1.50 5.03
N CYS A 37 4.21 1.31 5.47
CA CYS A 37 3.88 1.29 6.90
C CYS A 37 4.68 0.21 7.63
N LEU A 38 4.68 -1.02 7.11
CA LEU A 38 5.44 -2.13 7.69
C LEU A 38 6.95 -1.84 7.68
N PHE A 39 7.50 -1.32 6.59
CA PHE A 39 8.93 -1.01 6.45
C PHE A 39 9.41 0.06 7.45
N HIS A 40 8.58 1.06 7.71
CA HIS A 40 8.92 2.13 8.66
C HIS A 40 8.61 1.75 10.12
N HIS A 41 7.79 0.72 10.36
CA HIS A 41 7.51 0.25 11.71
C HIS A 41 8.77 -0.41 12.31
N PRO A 42 9.19 -0.08 13.54
CA PRO A 42 10.44 -0.55 14.14
C PRO A 42 10.66 -2.07 14.07
N ASP A 43 9.57 -2.83 14.25
CA ASP A 43 9.60 -4.29 14.28
C ASP A 43 9.16 -4.95 12.96
N GLY A 44 8.78 -4.16 11.94
CA GLY A 44 8.24 -4.70 10.69
C GLY A 44 6.88 -5.39 10.82
N MET A 45 6.23 -5.29 11.98
CA MET A 45 4.97 -5.94 12.33
C MET A 45 3.94 -4.91 12.75
N MET A 46 2.72 -5.03 12.24
CA MET A 46 1.59 -4.18 12.61
C MET A 46 0.31 -5.00 12.60
N THR A 47 -0.69 -4.63 13.39
CA THR A 47 -2.00 -5.28 13.30
C THR A 47 -2.77 -4.76 12.08
N PRO A 48 -3.73 -5.54 11.54
CA PRO A 48 -4.59 -5.04 10.47
C PRO A 48 -5.40 -3.79 10.86
N ALA A 49 -5.66 -3.59 12.16
CA ALA A 49 -6.36 -2.41 12.64
C ALA A 49 -5.47 -1.15 12.50
N ASP A 50 -4.22 -1.23 12.97
CA ASP A 50 -3.26 -0.12 12.87
C ASP A 50 -3.01 0.27 11.41
N LEU A 51 -2.81 -0.72 10.53
CA LEU A 51 -2.64 -0.49 9.10
C LEU A 51 -3.87 0.16 8.45
N SER A 52 -5.08 -0.20 8.89
CA SER A 52 -6.31 0.42 8.41
C SER A 52 -6.40 1.90 8.75
N GLU A 53 -5.96 2.28 9.95
CA GLU A 53 -5.93 3.67 10.41
C GLU A 53 -4.88 4.48 9.62
N ASP A 54 -3.67 3.94 9.45
CA ASP A 54 -2.57 4.62 8.77
C ASP A 54 -2.79 4.79 7.26
N VAL A 55 -3.32 3.76 6.59
CA VAL A 55 -3.55 3.78 5.13
C VAL A 55 -4.94 4.33 4.76
N ASN A 56 -5.77 4.63 5.77
CA ASN A 56 -7.16 5.08 5.62
C ASN A 56 -7.99 4.14 4.71
N LEU A 57 -7.97 2.84 5.04
CA LEU A 57 -8.77 1.82 4.37
C LEU A 57 -9.80 1.24 5.33
N SER A 58 -10.97 0.91 4.79
CA SER A 58 -11.92 0.09 5.53
C SER A 58 -11.29 -1.26 5.91
N ARG A 59 -11.73 -1.84 7.02
CA ARG A 59 -11.22 -3.14 7.49
C ARG A 59 -11.36 -4.23 6.42
N SER A 60 -12.47 -4.26 5.68
CA SER A 60 -12.67 -5.23 4.59
C SER A 60 -11.68 -5.04 3.45
N ALA A 61 -11.42 -3.80 3.04
CA ALA A 61 -10.43 -3.49 2.01
C ALA A 61 -9.01 -3.82 2.47
N MET A 62 -8.69 -3.57 3.76
CA MET A 62 -7.41 -3.92 4.36
C MET A 62 -7.19 -5.44 4.37
N THR A 63 -8.18 -6.24 4.79
CA THR A 63 -8.07 -7.71 4.77
C THR A 63 -7.76 -8.22 3.36
N SER A 64 -8.49 -7.77 2.33
CA SER A 64 -8.24 -8.19 0.95
C SER A 64 -6.88 -7.72 0.41
N ALA A 65 -6.40 -6.55 0.84
CA ALA A 65 -5.07 -6.07 0.48
C ALA A 65 -3.96 -6.92 1.09
N LEU A 66 -4.10 -7.28 2.37
CA LEU A 66 -3.18 -8.18 3.06
C LEU A 66 -3.21 -9.59 2.47
N ASP A 67 -4.38 -10.12 2.09
CA ASP A 67 -4.49 -11.40 1.37
C ASP A 67 -3.69 -11.38 0.06
N SER A 68 -3.74 -10.26 -0.65
CA SER A 68 -3.01 -10.07 -1.91
C SER A 68 -1.50 -10.02 -1.67
N LEU A 69 -1.05 -9.27 -0.66
CA LEU A 69 0.37 -9.18 -0.29
C LEU A 69 0.93 -10.54 0.16
N GLU A 70 0.15 -11.31 0.92
CA GLU A 70 0.52 -12.65 1.36
C GLU A 70 0.62 -13.63 0.20
N LYS A 71 -0.38 -13.63 -0.70
CA LYS A 71 -0.35 -14.44 -1.92
C LYS A 71 0.84 -14.13 -2.82
N LEU A 72 1.27 -12.87 -2.87
CA LEU A 72 2.43 -12.43 -3.64
C LEU A 72 3.76 -12.65 -2.92
N GLY A 73 3.73 -13.05 -1.64
CA GLY A 73 4.92 -13.32 -0.84
C GLY A 73 5.61 -12.07 -0.28
N TYR A 74 4.94 -10.92 -0.26
CA TYR A 74 5.49 -9.66 0.25
C TYR A 74 5.24 -9.44 1.74
N ALA A 75 4.24 -10.13 2.32
CA ALA A 75 3.93 -10.08 3.74
C ALA A 75 3.45 -11.45 4.22
N THR A 76 3.47 -11.67 5.53
CA THR A 76 2.96 -12.91 6.14
C THR A 76 2.15 -12.56 7.38
N ARG A 77 1.09 -13.33 7.65
CA ARG A 77 0.35 -13.19 8.91
C ARG A 77 0.88 -14.19 9.93
N SER A 78 1.13 -13.72 11.14
CA SER A 78 1.41 -14.55 12.30
C SER A 78 0.46 -14.18 13.44
N PRO A 79 0.12 -15.14 14.33
CA PRO A 79 -0.53 -14.80 15.59
C PRO A 79 0.26 -13.74 16.33
N HIS A 80 -0.44 -12.84 17.03
CA HIS A 80 0.25 -11.93 17.93
C HIS A 80 0.97 -12.76 19.02
N PRO A 81 2.20 -12.45 19.44
CA PRO A 81 2.94 -13.24 20.43
C PRO A 81 2.24 -13.41 21.78
N VAL A 82 1.17 -12.66 22.00
CA VAL A 82 0.46 -12.51 23.27
C VAL A 82 -1.03 -12.84 23.14
N ASP A 83 -1.48 -13.28 21.96
CA ASP A 83 -2.81 -13.87 21.73
C ASP A 83 -2.76 -15.40 21.90
#